data_AF-G2E6S2-F1
#
_entry.id   AF-G2E6S2-F1
#
_cell.length_a   1.000
_cell.length_b   1.000
_cell.length_c   1.000
_cell.angle_alpha   90.00
_cell.angle_beta   90.00
_cell.angle_gamma   90.00
#
_symmetry.space_group_name_H-M   'P 1'
#
loop_
_entity.id
_entity.type
_entity.pdbx_description
1 polymer ?
#
loop_
_entity_poly.entity_id
_entity_poly.type
_entity_poly.pdbx_seq_one_letter_code
_entity_poly.pdbx_strand_id
1 'polypeptide(L)'
;MKVIIVGAGLAGLSAAIYARAEGYEVQVIEKNPLPGGKLWQWEHEGFSFDMGPSMIIETWIIDEVLRLAGQEPIEFQAVSPLFSVWLEHQSWTIETHSALEMVQSLAPDDADNFATIARKMETVIADIRASLFQKPVKGLLGLMNPRLLRVASIIDPRLSASEYASKHFKSDVLRALLSTYPSYTEHLIQKSPAIAVFVPFLMLQDGIHYPKGGIYSIADRLYRGALEMGVEFVFDSEVERIQIEENRVVSVGDGHTADAFICTADFNHIQSLLGRTSHKKAAHAYFAAAVAVDRRLPFTHHTFLIPKEYPAAHCSIDEGKVPDEYPLYLCSASKTDSDCAPQGCENLLIVGVLPSTQEHDWSDKERVFDNALKQIERMTGETIRPVAKKIVAPDDFESRFNNTGGSVFGLSGLHNPFVGFREYNKDKEIKNLYYAGATVQPGSGVPLVIRSGKFAVDLLKRS
;
A
#
# COMPACT_ATOMS: atom_id res chain seq x y z
N MET A 1 26.30 16.90 -10.34
CA MET A 1 25.15 17.42 -9.60
C MET A 1 24.93 16.50 -8.42
N LYS A 2 24.80 17.05 -7.21
CA LYS A 2 24.49 16.32 -5.98
C LYS A 2 23.00 16.40 -5.70
N VAL A 3 22.40 15.26 -5.33
CA VAL A 3 20.99 15.12 -4.98
C VAL A 3 20.90 14.54 -3.58
N ILE A 4 20.17 15.21 -2.69
CA ILE A 4 19.82 14.66 -1.38
C ILE A 4 18.40 14.12 -1.42
N ILE A 5 18.23 12.91 -0.90
CA ILE A 5 16.93 12.26 -0.75
C ILE A 5 16.62 12.16 0.73
N VAL A 6 15.44 12.66 1.14
CA VAL A 6 14.98 12.59 2.52
C VAL A 6 14.01 11.41 2.66
N GLY A 7 14.46 10.38 3.36
CA GLY A 7 13.77 9.11 3.59
C GLY A 7 14.29 7.96 2.70
N ALA A 8 14.49 6.80 3.31
CA ALA A 8 14.91 5.53 2.70
C ALA A 8 13.74 4.52 2.59
N GLY A 9 12.50 4.99 2.50
CA GLY A 9 11.38 4.16 2.06
C GLY A 9 11.53 3.72 0.60
N LEU A 10 10.65 2.84 0.10
CA LEU A 10 10.73 2.33 -1.28
C LEU A 10 10.81 3.43 -2.35
N ALA A 11 10.09 4.53 -2.17
CA ALA A 11 10.15 5.68 -3.09
C ALA A 11 11.54 6.34 -3.08
N GLY A 12 12.17 6.46 -1.91
CA GLY A 12 13.52 7.00 -1.74
C GLY A 12 14.58 6.09 -2.33
N LEU A 13 14.50 4.78 -2.06
CA LEU A 13 15.40 3.77 -2.66
C LEU A 13 15.30 3.77 -4.19
N SER A 14 14.07 3.78 -4.73
CA SER A 14 13.84 3.89 -6.16
C SER A 14 14.41 5.19 -6.74
N ALA A 15 14.11 6.33 -6.11
CA ALA A 15 14.64 7.63 -6.54
C ALA A 15 16.17 7.66 -6.50
N ALA A 16 16.81 7.02 -5.51
CA ALA A 16 18.26 6.95 -5.40
C ALA A 16 18.88 6.18 -6.56
N ILE A 17 18.34 5.00 -6.88
CA ILE A 17 18.79 4.16 -8.00
C ILE A 17 18.64 4.92 -9.32
N TYR A 18 17.46 5.48 -9.59
CA TYR A 18 17.23 6.25 -10.81
C TYR A 18 18.14 7.48 -10.89
N ALA A 19 18.32 8.23 -9.79
CA ALA A 19 19.20 9.40 -9.79
C ALA A 19 20.67 9.04 -10.02
N ARG A 20 21.17 7.93 -9.44
CA ARG A 20 22.52 7.43 -9.72
C ARG A 20 22.69 6.97 -11.16
N ALA A 21 21.68 6.32 -11.73
CA ALA A 21 21.71 5.89 -13.14
C ALA A 21 21.83 7.08 -14.11
N GLU A 22 21.37 8.27 -13.70
CA GLU A 22 21.55 9.52 -14.45
C GLU A 22 22.92 10.19 -14.21
N GLY A 23 23.78 9.59 -13.40
CA GLY A 23 25.12 10.09 -13.10
C GLY A 23 25.18 11.15 -12.01
N TYR A 24 24.09 11.36 -11.25
CA TYR A 24 24.10 12.28 -10.12
C TYR A 24 24.81 11.67 -8.91
N GLU A 25 25.50 12.47 -8.10
CA GLU A 25 25.95 12.07 -6.77
C GLU A 25 24.73 12.06 -5.84
N VAL A 26 24.52 10.98 -5.08
CA VAL A 26 23.30 10.79 -4.29
C VAL A 26 23.62 10.45 -2.84
N GLN A 27 22.99 11.18 -1.93
CA GLN A 27 22.97 10.89 -0.50
C GLN A 27 21.53 10.76 -0.02
N VAL A 28 21.24 9.72 0.76
CA VAL A 28 19.94 9.46 1.38
C VAL A 28 20.06 9.68 2.88
N ILE A 29 19.16 10.48 3.46
CA ILE A 29 19.09 10.76 4.90
C ILE A 29 17.83 10.09 5.44
N GLU A 30 17.96 9.20 6.42
CA GLU A 30 16.87 8.40 7.00
C GLU A 30 16.88 8.49 8.53
N LYS A 31 15.70 8.74 9.09
CA LYS A 31 15.46 8.82 10.54
C LYS A 31 15.70 7.49 11.24
N ASN A 32 15.27 6.39 10.62
CA ASN A 32 15.33 5.05 11.21
C ASN A 32 16.70 4.39 10.99
N PRO A 33 17.04 3.34 11.76
CA PRO A 33 18.31 2.61 11.60
C PRO A 33 18.35 1.70 10.37
N LEU A 34 17.21 1.47 9.70
CA LEU A 34 17.08 0.52 8.58
C LEU A 34 16.28 1.13 7.43
N PRO A 35 16.59 0.74 6.18
CA PRO A 35 15.82 1.15 5.01
C PRO A 35 14.46 0.42 4.95
N GLY A 36 13.58 0.90 4.07
CA GLY A 36 12.29 0.28 3.74
C GLY A 36 11.07 1.07 4.21
N GLY A 37 11.22 1.90 5.26
CA GLY A 37 10.13 2.70 5.82
C GLY A 37 8.97 1.80 6.27
N LYS A 38 7.76 2.04 5.72
CA LYS A 38 6.56 1.23 6.01
C LYS A 38 6.73 -0.26 5.70
N LEU A 39 7.72 -0.62 4.91
CA LEU A 39 8.03 -1.98 4.54
C LEU A 39 9.18 -2.45 5.46
N TRP A 40 8.82 -3.06 6.59
CA TRP A 40 9.74 -3.47 7.66
C TRP A 40 9.27 -4.79 8.29
N GLN A 41 10.19 -5.48 8.99
CA GLN A 41 9.93 -6.76 9.63
C GLN A 41 10.05 -6.71 11.16
N TRP A 42 9.22 -7.47 11.84
CA TRP A 42 9.40 -7.82 13.24
C TRP A 42 9.78 -9.30 13.34
N GLU A 43 10.93 -9.57 13.98
CA GLU A 43 11.40 -10.91 14.26
C GLU A 43 11.32 -11.22 15.77
N HIS A 44 10.92 -12.44 16.10
CA HIS A 44 10.82 -12.89 17.49
C HIS A 44 10.92 -14.42 17.56
N GLU A 45 11.92 -14.95 18.27
CA GLU A 45 12.05 -16.39 18.59
C GLU A 45 11.82 -17.35 17.40
N GLY A 46 12.38 -17.01 16.23
CA GLY A 46 12.25 -17.81 15.00
C GLY A 46 10.99 -17.54 14.17
N PHE A 47 10.15 -16.59 14.59
CA PHE A 47 9.08 -16.03 13.78
C PHE A 47 9.54 -14.73 13.12
N SER A 48 9.11 -14.49 11.88
CA SER A 48 9.26 -13.21 11.17
C SER A 48 7.92 -12.75 10.62
N PHE A 49 7.65 -11.44 10.72
CA PHE A 49 6.40 -10.82 10.30
C PHE A 49 6.70 -9.58 9.46
N ASP A 50 6.19 -9.55 8.22
CA ASP A 50 6.12 -8.32 7.44
C ASP A 50 5.03 -7.40 8.03
N MET A 51 5.42 -6.25 8.58
CA MET A 51 4.53 -5.39 9.38
C MET A 51 3.85 -4.28 8.57
N GLY A 52 3.93 -4.36 7.25
CA GLY A 52 3.40 -3.36 6.32
C GLY A 52 2.67 -4.02 5.15
N PRO A 53 3.07 -3.76 3.89
CA PRO A 53 2.51 -4.46 2.74
C PRO A 53 2.72 -5.98 2.83
N SER A 54 1.70 -6.75 2.45
CA SER A 54 1.73 -8.23 2.45
C SER A 54 1.38 -8.87 1.11
N MET A 55 0.91 -8.09 0.13
CA MET A 55 0.55 -8.57 -1.21
C MET A 55 1.37 -7.85 -2.27
N ILE A 56 2.03 -8.60 -3.15
CA ILE A 56 2.73 -8.05 -4.31
C ILE A 56 2.00 -8.40 -5.60
N ILE A 57 1.80 -7.36 -6.39
CA ILE A 57 1.29 -7.38 -7.77
C ILE A 57 2.26 -6.57 -8.64
N GLU A 58 2.17 -6.71 -9.97
CA GLU A 58 3.01 -5.96 -10.91
C GLU A 58 4.52 -6.10 -10.60
N THR A 59 4.98 -7.33 -10.33
CA THR A 59 6.37 -7.64 -9.93
C THR A 59 7.42 -7.08 -10.89
N TRP A 60 7.10 -7.00 -12.18
CA TRP A 60 7.97 -6.43 -13.22
C TRP A 60 8.44 -4.99 -12.94
N ILE A 61 7.68 -4.20 -12.16
CA ILE A 61 8.10 -2.84 -11.75
C ILE A 61 9.29 -2.92 -10.78
N ILE A 62 9.29 -3.91 -9.90
CA ILE A 62 10.39 -4.16 -8.96
C ILE A 62 11.62 -4.65 -9.75
N ASP A 63 11.41 -5.60 -10.67
CA ASP A 63 12.47 -6.15 -11.52
C ASP A 63 13.12 -5.11 -12.44
N GLU A 64 12.36 -4.11 -12.89
CA GLU A 64 12.91 -3.00 -13.67
C GLU A 64 13.94 -2.20 -12.86
N VAL A 65 13.61 -1.86 -11.61
CA VAL A 65 14.50 -1.06 -10.76
C VAL A 65 15.69 -1.87 -10.26
N LEU A 66 15.49 -3.16 -9.92
CA LEU A 66 16.59 -4.04 -9.55
C LEU A 66 17.59 -4.19 -10.70
N ARG A 67 17.13 -4.46 -11.92
CA ARG A 67 18.02 -4.55 -13.09
C ARG A 67 18.76 -3.25 -13.36
N LEU A 68 18.12 -2.10 -13.16
CA LEU A 68 18.79 -0.81 -13.27
C LEU A 68 19.93 -0.66 -12.24
N ALA A 69 19.76 -1.22 -11.05
CA ALA A 69 20.77 -1.27 -10.01
C ALA A 69 21.81 -2.39 -10.20
N GLY A 70 21.81 -3.10 -11.34
CA GLY A 70 22.71 -4.22 -11.59
C GLY A 70 22.38 -5.47 -10.76
N GLN A 71 21.20 -5.52 -10.15
CA GLN A 71 20.75 -6.63 -9.31
C GLN A 71 19.90 -7.62 -10.12
N GLU A 72 20.02 -8.90 -9.79
CA GLU A 72 19.13 -9.93 -10.33
C GLU A 72 17.68 -9.72 -9.85
N PRO A 73 16.66 -10.08 -10.65
CA PRO A 73 15.27 -10.09 -10.20
C PRO A 73 15.06 -10.89 -8.90
N ILE A 74 14.02 -10.55 -8.14
CA ILE A 74 13.62 -11.36 -6.98
C ILE A 74 12.79 -12.53 -7.47
N GLU A 75 13.08 -13.72 -6.97
CA GLU A 75 12.21 -14.88 -7.20
C GLU A 75 10.93 -14.72 -6.37
N PHE A 76 9.81 -14.58 -7.06
CA PHE A 76 8.49 -14.46 -6.46
C PHE A 76 7.74 -15.78 -6.59
N GLN A 77 7.26 -16.30 -5.46
CA GLN A 77 6.36 -17.44 -5.43
C GLN A 77 4.93 -16.96 -5.65
N ALA A 78 4.20 -17.64 -6.54
CA ALA A 78 2.77 -17.40 -6.69
C ALA A 78 2.03 -17.94 -5.46
N VAL A 79 1.20 -17.10 -4.86
CA VAL A 79 0.37 -17.48 -3.72
C VAL A 79 -0.83 -18.28 -4.24
N SER A 80 -0.97 -19.52 -3.77
CA SER A 80 -2.10 -20.41 -4.08
C SER A 80 -2.60 -21.10 -2.81
N PRO A 81 -3.91 -21.05 -2.52
CA PRO A 81 -4.93 -20.22 -3.20
C PRO A 81 -4.64 -18.72 -3.07
N LEU A 82 -5.17 -17.89 -3.97
CA LEU A 82 -4.98 -16.43 -3.96
C LEU A 82 -5.42 -15.83 -2.63
N PHE A 83 -6.62 -16.20 -2.18
CA PHE A 83 -7.13 -15.87 -0.86
C PHE A 83 -8.34 -16.74 -0.52
N SER A 84 -8.74 -16.73 0.75
CA SER A 84 -10.06 -17.18 1.19
C SER A 84 -10.89 -16.00 1.71
N VAL A 85 -12.21 -16.11 1.60
CA VAL A 85 -13.17 -15.14 2.14
C VAL A 85 -14.09 -15.88 3.09
N TRP A 86 -14.23 -15.35 4.30
CA TRP A 86 -15.17 -15.80 5.31
C TRP A 86 -16.28 -14.76 5.46
N LEU A 87 -17.53 -15.21 5.29
CA LEU A 87 -18.73 -14.46 5.66
C LEU A 87 -19.45 -15.28 6.70
N GLU A 88 -19.40 -14.82 7.94
CA GLU A 88 -19.88 -15.59 9.09
C GLU A 88 -19.20 -16.99 9.10
N HIS A 89 -19.96 -18.07 9.27
CA HIS A 89 -19.47 -19.45 9.31
C HIS A 89 -19.25 -20.09 7.93
N GLN A 90 -19.33 -19.32 6.85
CA GLN A 90 -19.13 -19.81 5.50
C GLN A 90 -17.82 -19.27 4.94
N SER A 91 -17.03 -20.15 4.32
CA SER A 91 -15.75 -19.79 3.72
C SER A 91 -15.67 -20.25 2.28
N TRP A 92 -15.09 -19.41 1.42
CA TRP A 92 -14.76 -19.76 0.04
C TRP A 92 -13.29 -19.52 -0.20
N THR A 93 -12.67 -20.43 -0.93
CA THR A 93 -11.27 -20.34 -1.35
C THR A 93 -11.23 -19.96 -2.83
N ILE A 94 -10.44 -18.93 -3.15
CA ILE A 94 -10.31 -18.40 -4.50
C ILE A 94 -8.94 -18.79 -5.04
N GLU A 95 -8.94 -19.59 -6.09
CA GLU A 95 -7.73 -20.03 -6.78
C GLU A 95 -7.41 -19.13 -7.98
N THR A 96 -6.14 -19.15 -8.40
CA THR A 96 -5.67 -18.44 -9.59
C THR A 96 -6.25 -19.09 -10.85
N HIS A 97 -6.70 -18.29 -11.82
CA HIS A 97 -7.21 -18.75 -13.13
C HIS A 97 -8.50 -19.60 -13.15
N SER A 98 -9.16 -19.86 -12.01
CA SER A 98 -10.47 -20.53 -11.94
C SER A 98 -11.58 -19.64 -11.36
N ALA A 99 -11.36 -18.32 -11.34
CA ALA A 99 -12.29 -17.36 -10.75
C ALA A 99 -13.72 -17.48 -11.32
N LEU A 100 -13.86 -17.75 -12.62
CA LEU A 100 -15.18 -17.95 -13.22
C LEU A 100 -15.86 -19.23 -12.74
N GLU A 101 -15.14 -20.34 -12.64
CA GLU A 101 -15.68 -21.62 -12.12
C GLU A 101 -16.11 -21.48 -10.67
N MET A 102 -15.33 -20.74 -9.87
CA MET A 102 -15.69 -20.38 -8.50
C MET A 102 -16.96 -19.53 -8.47
N VAL A 103 -17.06 -18.48 -9.28
CA VAL A 103 -18.27 -17.65 -9.35
C VAL A 103 -19.48 -18.47 -9.81
N GLN A 104 -19.32 -19.41 -10.75
CA GLN A 104 -20.38 -20.32 -11.17
C GLN A 104 -20.88 -21.18 -10.01
N SER A 105 -19.98 -21.66 -9.15
CA SER A 105 -20.35 -22.46 -7.97
C SER A 105 -20.95 -21.60 -6.84
N LEU A 106 -20.41 -20.39 -6.63
CA LEU A 106 -20.74 -19.51 -5.50
C LEU A 106 -22.01 -18.69 -5.76
N ALA A 107 -22.09 -18.13 -6.97
CA ALA A 107 -23.04 -17.11 -7.38
C ALA A 107 -23.42 -17.33 -8.86
N PRO A 108 -24.11 -18.44 -9.18
CA PRO A 108 -24.41 -18.81 -10.56
C PRO A 108 -25.13 -17.70 -11.34
N ASP A 109 -26.03 -16.97 -10.68
CA ASP A 109 -26.77 -15.83 -11.24
C ASP A 109 -25.87 -14.66 -11.68
N ASP A 110 -24.67 -14.56 -11.13
CA ASP A 110 -23.70 -13.49 -11.39
C ASP A 110 -22.58 -13.93 -12.36
N ALA A 111 -22.48 -15.21 -12.69
CA ALA A 111 -21.37 -15.78 -13.45
C ALA A 111 -21.20 -15.16 -14.84
N ASP A 112 -22.30 -15.02 -15.59
CA ASP A 112 -22.26 -14.43 -16.94
C ASP A 112 -21.83 -12.95 -16.91
N ASN A 113 -22.30 -12.21 -15.90
CA ASN A 113 -21.92 -10.81 -15.76
C ASN A 113 -20.46 -10.68 -15.30
N PHE A 114 -20.02 -11.53 -14.37
CA PHE A 114 -18.62 -11.62 -13.96
C PHE A 114 -17.70 -11.90 -15.14
N ALA A 115 -18.00 -12.92 -15.95
CA ALA A 115 -17.23 -13.26 -17.15
C ALA A 115 -17.18 -12.11 -18.16
N THR A 116 -18.27 -11.33 -18.26
CA THR A 116 -18.33 -10.16 -19.14
C THR A 116 -17.45 -9.02 -18.62
N ILE A 117 -17.46 -8.75 -17.32
CA ILE A 117 -16.61 -7.72 -16.71
C ILE A 117 -15.14 -8.14 -16.78
N ALA A 118 -14.80 -9.38 -16.43
CA ALA A 118 -13.43 -9.89 -16.49
C ALA A 118 -12.80 -9.70 -17.89
N ARG A 119 -13.51 -10.13 -18.95
CA ARG A 119 -13.06 -9.90 -20.34
C ARG A 119 -12.92 -8.42 -20.68
N LYS A 120 -13.81 -7.56 -20.20
CA LYS A 120 -13.67 -6.11 -20.41
C LYS A 120 -12.41 -5.58 -19.71
N MET A 121 -12.15 -6.00 -18.48
CA MET A 121 -10.96 -5.59 -17.72
C MET A 121 -9.67 -6.02 -18.43
N GLU A 122 -9.59 -7.26 -18.92
CA GLU A 122 -8.48 -7.76 -19.74
C GLU A 122 -8.12 -6.82 -20.90
N THR A 123 -9.13 -6.28 -21.61
CA THR A 123 -8.89 -5.39 -22.75
C THR A 123 -8.28 -4.03 -22.39
N VAL A 124 -8.35 -3.61 -21.13
CA VAL A 124 -7.86 -2.30 -20.67
C VAL A 124 -6.70 -2.38 -19.67
N ILE A 125 -6.30 -3.57 -19.22
CA ILE A 125 -5.13 -3.75 -18.35
C ILE A 125 -3.87 -3.16 -19.00
N ALA A 126 -3.64 -3.47 -20.29
CA ALA A 126 -2.52 -2.91 -21.03
C ALA A 126 -2.60 -1.37 -21.15
N ASP A 127 -3.81 -0.83 -21.33
CA ASP A 127 -4.05 0.61 -21.44
C ASP A 127 -3.78 1.33 -20.11
N ILE A 128 -4.11 0.70 -18.97
CA ILE A 128 -3.82 1.19 -17.61
C ILE A 128 -2.32 1.16 -17.33
N ARG A 129 -1.65 0.02 -17.60
CA ARG A 129 -0.20 -0.13 -17.48
C ARG A 129 0.56 0.91 -18.28
N ALA A 130 0.12 1.15 -19.51
CA ALA A 130 0.73 2.10 -20.42
C ALA A 130 0.32 3.57 -20.20
N SER A 131 -0.48 3.88 -19.17
CA SER A 131 -0.90 5.25 -18.84
C SER A 131 -0.50 5.66 -17.42
N LEU A 132 -1.12 5.08 -16.39
CA LEU A 132 -0.98 5.51 -14.98
C LEU A 132 0.45 5.33 -14.42
N PHE A 133 1.23 4.41 -14.98
CA PHE A 133 2.56 4.08 -14.47
C PHE A 133 3.71 4.78 -15.20
N GLN A 134 3.47 5.47 -16.31
CA GLN A 134 4.56 5.98 -17.15
C GLN A 134 5.00 7.41 -16.82
N LYS A 135 4.06 8.31 -16.52
CA LYS A 135 4.35 9.73 -16.28
C LYS A 135 3.38 10.32 -15.26
N PRO A 136 3.81 11.32 -14.46
CA PRO A 136 2.90 12.05 -13.59
C PRO A 136 1.88 12.83 -14.45
N VAL A 137 0.65 12.91 -13.96
CA VAL A 137 -0.49 13.51 -14.65
C VAL A 137 -0.73 14.91 -14.10
N LYS A 138 -0.59 15.94 -14.95
CA LYS A 138 -0.83 17.34 -14.55
C LYS A 138 -2.23 17.79 -14.95
N GLY A 139 -3.13 17.88 -13.97
CA GLY A 139 -4.49 18.43 -14.13
C GLY A 139 -5.37 17.65 -15.12
N LEU A 140 -6.53 18.24 -15.47
CA LEU A 140 -7.54 17.62 -16.34
C LEU A 140 -7.05 17.36 -17.77
N LEU A 141 -6.18 18.22 -18.31
CA LEU A 141 -5.61 18.02 -19.65
C LEU A 141 -4.72 16.78 -19.73
N GLY A 142 -4.04 16.41 -18.64
CA GLY A 142 -3.27 15.17 -18.56
C GLY A 142 -4.14 13.91 -18.51
N LEU A 143 -5.43 14.05 -18.17
CA LEU A 143 -6.41 12.95 -18.16
C LEU A 143 -7.09 12.76 -19.52
N MET A 144 -6.95 13.71 -20.45
CA MET A 144 -7.41 13.57 -21.85
C MET A 144 -6.50 12.61 -22.64
N ASN A 145 -6.40 11.38 -22.14
CA ASN A 145 -5.66 10.29 -22.76
C ASN A 145 -6.69 9.29 -23.34
N PRO A 146 -6.65 8.97 -24.65
CA PRO A 146 -7.56 8.01 -25.26
C PRO A 146 -7.64 6.67 -24.51
N ARG A 147 -6.52 6.22 -23.91
CA ARG A 147 -6.45 5.03 -23.07
C ARG A 147 -7.31 5.16 -21.80
N LEU A 148 -7.20 6.30 -21.10
CA LEU A 148 -8.00 6.56 -19.90
C LEU A 148 -9.50 6.75 -20.22
N LEU A 149 -9.84 7.33 -21.37
CA LEU A 149 -11.22 7.43 -21.83
C LEU A 149 -11.84 6.04 -22.10
N ARG A 150 -11.04 5.10 -22.63
CA ARG A 150 -11.47 3.70 -22.80
C ARG A 150 -11.69 3.01 -21.46
N VAL A 151 -10.83 3.25 -20.48
CA VAL A 151 -11.02 2.74 -19.12
C VAL A 151 -12.32 3.30 -18.52
N ALA A 152 -12.55 4.61 -18.67
CA ALA A 152 -13.74 5.28 -18.15
C ALA A 152 -15.07 4.81 -18.79
N SER A 153 -15.03 4.21 -19.98
CA SER A 153 -16.23 3.61 -20.60
C SER A 153 -16.57 2.21 -20.05
N ILE A 154 -15.60 1.54 -19.42
CA ILE A 154 -15.77 0.23 -18.77
C ILE A 154 -16.07 0.41 -17.28
N ILE A 155 -15.35 1.33 -16.64
CA ILE A 155 -15.50 1.66 -15.23
C ILE A 155 -15.96 3.10 -15.14
N ASP A 156 -17.22 3.32 -14.81
CA ASP A 156 -17.76 4.67 -14.67
C ASP A 156 -17.05 5.38 -13.49
N PRO A 157 -16.24 6.42 -13.75
CA PRO A 157 -15.46 7.08 -12.71
C PRO A 157 -16.33 7.85 -11.71
N ARG A 158 -17.63 8.01 -11.98
CA ARG A 158 -18.59 8.69 -11.10
C ARG A 158 -19.13 7.79 -10.00
N LEU A 159 -19.01 6.48 -10.16
CA LEU A 159 -19.48 5.51 -9.18
C LEU A 159 -18.42 5.26 -8.10
N SER A 160 -18.86 4.96 -6.89
CA SER A 160 -18.03 4.28 -5.90
C SER A 160 -17.89 2.80 -6.24
N ALA A 161 -16.90 2.13 -5.65
CA ALA A 161 -16.72 0.70 -5.80
C ALA A 161 -17.91 -0.09 -5.23
N SER A 162 -18.52 0.38 -4.14
CA SER A 162 -19.74 -0.19 -3.57
C SER A 162 -20.93 -0.06 -4.52
N GLU A 163 -21.12 1.11 -5.15
CA GLU A 163 -22.16 1.33 -6.15
C GLU A 163 -21.93 0.48 -7.41
N TYR A 164 -20.68 0.38 -7.87
CA TYR A 164 -20.30 -0.48 -9.00
C TYR A 164 -20.62 -1.95 -8.70
N ALA A 165 -20.21 -2.45 -7.53
CA ALA A 165 -20.46 -3.83 -7.14
C ALA A 165 -21.95 -4.13 -7.02
N SER A 166 -22.73 -3.25 -6.39
CA SER A 166 -24.19 -3.40 -6.23
C SER A 166 -24.94 -3.36 -7.57
N LYS A 167 -24.47 -2.56 -8.52
CA LYS A 167 -25.04 -2.45 -9.88
C LYS A 167 -24.81 -3.71 -10.71
N HIS A 168 -23.71 -4.40 -10.49
CA HIS A 168 -23.27 -5.50 -11.35
C HIS A 168 -23.47 -6.89 -10.74
N PHE A 169 -23.53 -7.02 -9.42
CA PHE A 169 -23.62 -8.33 -8.76
C PHE A 169 -24.81 -8.39 -7.81
N LYS A 170 -25.39 -9.58 -7.66
CA LYS A 170 -26.44 -9.90 -6.69
C LYS A 170 -25.90 -10.55 -5.43
N SER A 171 -24.86 -11.36 -5.57
CA SER A 171 -24.22 -12.11 -4.50
C SER A 171 -23.63 -11.18 -3.45
N ASP A 172 -23.98 -11.45 -2.19
CA ASP A 172 -23.45 -10.72 -1.04
C ASP A 172 -21.93 -10.91 -0.94
N VAL A 173 -21.39 -12.07 -1.34
CA VAL A 173 -19.95 -12.34 -1.31
C VAL A 173 -19.19 -11.47 -2.31
N LEU A 174 -19.69 -11.37 -3.54
CA LEU A 174 -19.05 -10.56 -4.57
C LEU A 174 -19.16 -9.06 -4.25
N ARG A 175 -20.31 -8.63 -3.73
CA ARG A 175 -20.50 -7.24 -3.27
C ARG A 175 -19.56 -6.91 -2.13
N ALA A 176 -19.48 -7.79 -1.12
CA ALA A 176 -18.60 -7.65 0.02
C ALA A 176 -17.13 -7.54 -0.41
N LEU A 177 -16.65 -8.47 -1.24
CA LEU A 177 -15.27 -8.46 -1.73
C LEU A 177 -14.94 -7.18 -2.50
N LEU A 178 -15.77 -6.82 -3.49
CA LEU A 178 -15.49 -5.68 -4.37
C LEU A 178 -15.70 -4.31 -3.71
N SER A 179 -16.44 -4.24 -2.60
CA SER A 179 -16.61 -3.02 -1.81
C SER A 179 -15.62 -2.90 -0.64
N THR A 180 -15.14 -4.02 -0.12
CA THR A 180 -14.18 -4.06 1.00
C THR A 180 -12.73 -4.00 0.53
N TYR A 181 -12.38 -4.64 -0.58
CA TYR A 181 -11.03 -4.57 -1.12
C TYR A 181 -10.56 -3.13 -1.44
N PRO A 182 -11.42 -2.21 -1.90
CA PRO A 182 -11.10 -0.78 -2.00
C PRO A 182 -10.79 -0.05 -0.68
N SER A 183 -11.03 -0.65 0.50
CA SER A 183 -10.73 -0.02 1.80
C SER A 183 -9.21 0.19 2.01
N TYR A 184 -8.35 -0.48 1.24
CA TYR A 184 -6.91 -0.25 1.20
C TYR A 184 -6.52 0.97 0.35
N THR A 185 -7.27 2.07 0.43
CA THR A 185 -7.05 3.27 -0.38
C THR A 185 -7.10 4.54 0.46
N GLU A 186 -6.76 5.66 -0.16
CA GLU A 186 -6.78 6.99 0.50
C GLU A 186 -8.18 7.61 0.63
N HIS A 187 -9.23 6.84 0.34
CA HIS A 187 -10.60 7.34 0.29
C HIS A 187 -11.43 6.75 1.42
N LEU A 188 -12.47 7.49 1.82
CA LEU A 188 -13.54 6.93 2.65
C LEU A 188 -14.08 5.68 1.99
N ILE A 189 -14.34 4.63 2.77
CA ILE A 189 -14.59 3.29 2.24
C ILE A 189 -15.85 3.29 1.37
N GLN A 190 -16.90 3.99 1.79
CA GLN A 190 -18.15 4.10 1.02
C GLN A 190 -18.00 4.89 -0.28
N LYS A 191 -16.90 5.65 -0.41
CA LYS A 191 -16.67 6.60 -1.50
C LYS A 191 -15.36 6.32 -2.25
N SER A 192 -14.74 5.16 -2.01
CA SER A 192 -13.64 4.68 -2.82
C SER A 192 -14.10 4.59 -4.28
N PRO A 193 -13.33 5.16 -5.23
CA PRO A 193 -13.76 5.26 -6.62
C PRO A 193 -13.85 3.88 -7.28
N ALA A 194 -14.77 3.69 -8.21
CA ALA A 194 -14.99 2.40 -8.88
C ALA A 194 -13.74 1.85 -9.59
N ILE A 195 -12.77 2.70 -9.97
CA ILE A 195 -11.48 2.25 -10.53
C ILE A 195 -10.71 1.33 -9.57
N ALA A 196 -10.94 1.40 -8.26
CA ALA A 196 -10.33 0.50 -7.29
C ALA A 196 -10.75 -0.98 -7.48
N VAL A 197 -11.93 -1.23 -8.07
CA VAL A 197 -12.42 -2.57 -8.44
C VAL A 197 -11.48 -3.25 -9.45
N PHE A 198 -10.67 -2.49 -10.18
CA PHE A 198 -9.67 -3.03 -11.08
C PHE A 198 -8.64 -3.93 -10.39
N VAL A 199 -8.26 -3.63 -9.14
CA VAL A 199 -7.19 -4.36 -8.44
C VAL A 199 -7.54 -5.83 -8.20
N PRO A 200 -8.74 -6.19 -7.70
CA PRO A 200 -9.19 -7.58 -7.66
C PRO A 200 -9.09 -8.30 -9.00
N PHE A 201 -9.52 -7.68 -10.11
CA PHE A 201 -9.42 -8.31 -11.44
C PHE A 201 -7.97 -8.49 -11.89
N LEU A 202 -7.10 -7.55 -11.57
CA LEU A 202 -5.67 -7.65 -11.82
C LEU A 202 -5.06 -8.84 -11.06
N MET A 203 -5.43 -9.02 -9.79
CA MET A 203 -4.99 -10.16 -8.98
C MET A 203 -5.50 -11.51 -9.49
N LEU A 204 -6.73 -11.55 -9.98
CA LEU A 204 -7.28 -12.78 -10.58
C LEU A 204 -6.58 -13.16 -11.89
N GLN A 205 -6.13 -12.17 -12.66
CA GLN A 205 -5.45 -12.39 -13.92
C GLN A 205 -3.96 -12.74 -13.72
N ASP A 206 -3.25 -11.94 -12.93
CA ASP A 206 -1.80 -12.02 -12.82
C ASP A 206 -1.33 -12.76 -11.57
N GLY A 207 -2.22 -12.99 -10.61
CA GLY A 207 -1.90 -13.61 -9.34
C GLY A 207 -1.37 -12.64 -8.28
N ILE A 208 -1.27 -13.15 -7.06
CA ILE A 208 -0.63 -12.49 -5.92
C ILE A 208 0.69 -13.20 -5.67
N HIS A 209 1.74 -12.43 -5.40
CA HIS A 209 3.10 -12.93 -5.31
C HIS A 209 3.71 -12.65 -3.93
N TYR A 210 4.55 -13.59 -3.48
CA TYR A 210 5.30 -13.48 -2.24
C TYR A 210 6.78 -13.82 -2.47
N PRO A 211 7.73 -12.93 -2.13
CA PRO A 211 9.15 -13.21 -2.25
C PRO A 211 9.63 -14.06 -1.08
N LYS A 212 10.62 -14.92 -1.32
CA LYS A 212 11.28 -15.66 -0.24
C LYS A 212 11.98 -14.70 0.73
N GLY A 213 11.89 -14.97 2.03
CA GLY A 213 12.40 -14.09 3.10
C GLY A 213 11.47 -12.93 3.42
N GLY A 214 10.26 -12.96 2.85
CA GLY A 214 9.23 -11.97 3.08
C GLY A 214 9.39 -10.68 2.28
N ILE A 215 8.35 -9.86 2.35
CA ILE A 215 8.17 -8.66 1.54
C ILE A 215 9.33 -7.68 1.74
N TYR A 216 9.90 -7.62 2.95
CA TYR A 216 11.09 -6.82 3.28
C TYR A 216 12.30 -7.05 2.38
N SER A 217 12.45 -8.26 1.82
CA SER A 217 13.51 -8.56 0.86
C SER A 217 13.55 -7.57 -0.32
N ILE A 218 12.41 -6.98 -0.71
CA ILE A 218 12.35 -5.97 -1.77
C ILE A 218 13.13 -4.71 -1.36
N ALA A 219 12.89 -4.20 -0.14
CA ALA A 219 13.58 -3.02 0.35
C ALA A 219 15.08 -3.28 0.54
N ASP A 220 15.43 -4.42 1.13
CA ASP A 220 16.82 -4.83 1.32
C ASP A 220 17.58 -4.95 -0.02
N ARG A 221 17.00 -5.60 -1.03
CA ARG A 221 17.63 -5.75 -2.36
C ARG A 221 17.80 -4.40 -3.08
N LEU A 222 16.81 -3.52 -3.01
CA LEU A 222 16.92 -2.17 -3.58
C LEU A 222 17.99 -1.35 -2.86
N TYR A 223 18.06 -1.44 -1.53
CA TYR A 223 19.10 -0.78 -0.73
C TYR A 223 20.50 -1.26 -1.11
N ARG A 224 20.73 -2.58 -1.19
CA ARG A 224 22.02 -3.15 -1.60
C ARG A 224 22.41 -2.72 -3.01
N GLY A 225 21.46 -2.76 -3.96
CA GLY A 225 21.69 -2.25 -5.31
C GLY A 225 22.07 -0.77 -5.32
N ALA A 226 21.38 0.07 -4.55
CA ALA A 226 21.71 1.48 -4.42
C ALA A 226 23.13 1.69 -3.84
N LEU A 227 23.51 0.94 -2.81
CA LEU A 227 24.86 0.98 -2.23
C LEU A 227 25.94 0.62 -3.25
N GLU A 228 25.74 -0.45 -4.02
CA GLU A 228 26.68 -0.90 -5.05
C GLU A 228 26.85 0.14 -6.18
N MET A 229 25.79 0.91 -6.47
CA MET A 229 25.86 2.06 -7.37
C MET A 229 26.58 3.27 -6.77
N GLY A 230 27.00 3.22 -5.51
CA GLY A 230 27.67 4.30 -4.78
C GLY A 230 26.73 5.38 -4.24
N VAL A 231 25.49 5.02 -3.89
CA VAL A 231 24.63 5.89 -3.05
C VAL A 231 25.16 5.91 -1.62
N GLU A 232 25.27 7.09 -1.04
CA GLU A 232 25.57 7.24 0.39
C GLU A 232 24.29 7.23 1.22
N PHE A 233 24.32 6.56 2.38
CA PHE A 233 23.20 6.53 3.32
C PHE A 233 23.64 7.05 4.69
N VAL A 234 22.82 7.93 5.26
CA VAL A 234 22.95 8.46 6.62
C VAL A 234 21.69 8.05 7.38
N PHE A 235 21.79 6.96 8.13
CA PHE A 235 20.72 6.47 9.01
C PHE A 235 20.76 7.17 10.36
N ASP A 236 19.72 6.94 11.18
CA ASP A 236 19.58 7.54 12.52
C ASP A 236 19.68 9.08 12.51
N SER A 237 19.25 9.70 11.39
CA SER A 237 19.34 11.13 11.16
C SER A 237 17.99 11.67 10.68
N GLU A 238 17.25 12.29 11.60
CA GLU A 238 15.97 12.92 11.28
C GLU A 238 16.17 14.32 10.71
N VAL A 239 15.57 14.58 9.55
CA VAL A 239 15.51 15.94 8.99
C VAL A 239 14.39 16.71 9.69
N GLU A 240 14.76 17.58 10.63
CA GLU A 240 13.80 18.39 11.40
C GLU A 240 13.47 19.75 10.76
N ARG A 241 14.27 20.19 9.77
CA ARG A 241 14.06 21.46 9.07
C ARG A 241 14.63 21.44 7.67
N ILE A 242 13.96 22.17 6.77
CA ILE A 242 14.44 22.46 5.41
C ILE A 242 14.68 23.97 5.29
N GLN A 243 15.92 24.36 4.96
CA GLN A 243 16.29 25.77 4.81
C GLN A 243 16.09 26.23 3.37
N ILE A 244 15.47 27.40 3.19
CA ILE A 244 15.11 27.95 1.89
C ILE A 244 15.68 29.37 1.75
N GLU A 245 16.33 29.64 0.62
CA GLU A 245 16.73 30.97 0.20
C GLU A 245 16.31 31.19 -1.25
N GLU A 246 15.73 32.37 -1.56
CA GLU A 246 15.35 32.75 -2.93
C GLU A 246 14.58 31.68 -3.74
N ASN A 247 13.61 31.02 -3.09
CA ASN A 247 12.81 29.92 -3.66
C ASN A 247 13.62 28.68 -4.07
N ARG A 248 14.70 28.40 -3.35
CA ARG A 248 15.49 27.17 -3.47
C ARG A 248 15.80 26.61 -2.09
N VAL A 249 15.78 25.29 -1.96
CA VAL A 249 16.36 24.64 -0.78
C VAL A 249 17.87 24.80 -0.84
N VAL A 250 18.45 25.28 0.26
CA VAL A 250 19.91 25.42 0.41
C VAL A 250 20.50 24.28 1.25
N SER A 251 19.75 23.80 2.25
CA SER A 251 20.18 22.69 3.10
C SER A 251 19.01 21.99 3.78
N VAL A 252 19.25 20.78 4.28
CA VAL A 252 18.33 20.01 5.12
C VAL A 252 19.04 19.51 6.38
N GLY A 253 18.29 19.36 7.48
CA GLY A 253 18.80 18.82 8.75
C GLY A 253 20.02 19.61 9.27
N ASP A 254 21.09 18.89 9.60
CA ASP A 254 22.36 19.43 10.13
C ASP A 254 23.22 20.15 9.06
N GLY A 255 22.59 20.80 8.09
CA GLY A 255 23.28 21.60 7.07
C GLY A 255 23.73 20.80 5.85
N HIS A 256 23.08 19.67 5.54
CA HIS A 256 23.39 18.90 4.33
C HIS A 256 22.97 19.69 3.08
N THR A 257 23.95 20.07 2.24
CA THR A 257 23.74 20.85 1.02
C THR A 257 23.78 20.00 -0.24
N ALA A 258 22.98 20.38 -1.24
CA ALA A 258 22.90 19.73 -2.55
C ALA A 258 22.31 20.67 -3.61
N ASP A 259 22.41 20.28 -4.88
CA ASP A 259 21.83 21.05 -5.99
C ASP A 259 20.29 20.86 -6.07
N ALA A 260 19.81 19.66 -5.72
CA ALA A 260 18.41 19.29 -5.71
C ALA A 260 18.05 18.33 -4.56
N PHE A 261 16.79 18.35 -4.16
CA PHE A 261 16.27 17.60 -3.02
C PHE A 261 15.01 16.82 -3.41
N ILE A 262 14.95 15.53 -3.06
CA ILE A 262 13.77 14.67 -3.24
C ILE A 262 13.27 14.23 -1.87
N CYS A 263 12.13 14.74 -1.44
CA CYS A 263 11.52 14.37 -0.17
C CYS A 263 10.54 13.20 -0.36
N THR A 264 10.73 12.14 0.44
CA THR A 264 9.94 10.90 0.34
C THR A 264 9.12 10.55 1.58
N ALA A 265 9.28 11.35 2.64
CA ALA A 265 8.38 11.34 3.78
C ALA A 265 7.00 11.93 3.42
N ASP A 266 6.05 11.77 4.34
CA ASP A 266 4.68 12.29 4.18
C ASP A 266 4.65 13.76 3.75
N PHE A 267 3.81 14.08 2.77
CA PHE A 267 3.75 15.43 2.20
C PHE A 267 3.43 16.52 3.23
N ASN A 268 2.50 16.29 4.16
CA ASN A 268 2.19 17.29 5.19
C ASN A 268 3.36 17.47 6.15
N HIS A 269 4.03 16.37 6.52
CA HIS A 269 5.23 16.45 7.35
C HIS A 269 6.27 17.31 6.65
N ILE A 270 6.56 17.07 5.37
CA ILE A 270 7.50 17.90 4.61
C ILE A 270 7.04 19.36 4.52
N GLN A 271 5.74 19.64 4.32
CA GLN A 271 5.24 21.03 4.35
C GLN A 271 5.52 21.71 5.70
N SER A 272 5.39 20.98 6.81
CA SER A 272 5.73 21.53 8.13
C SER A 272 7.23 21.85 8.27
N LEU A 273 8.12 21.02 7.73
CA LEU A 273 9.57 21.27 7.73
C LEU A 273 9.97 22.49 6.89
N LEU A 274 9.14 22.85 5.89
CA LEU A 274 9.27 24.06 5.08
C LEU A 274 8.66 25.31 5.76
N GLY A 275 8.06 25.17 6.95
CA GLY A 275 7.33 26.24 7.64
C GLY A 275 5.99 26.60 6.97
N ARG A 276 5.43 25.71 6.15
CA ARG A 276 4.15 25.89 5.47
C ARG A 276 3.03 25.15 6.21
N THR A 277 1.83 25.73 6.19
CA THR A 277 0.65 25.06 6.73
C THR A 277 0.00 24.17 5.68
N SER A 278 -0.20 22.89 5.99
CA SER A 278 -1.05 21.99 5.20
C SER A 278 -2.22 21.50 6.05
N HIS A 279 -3.45 21.63 5.53
CA HIS A 279 -4.67 21.21 6.22
C HIS A 279 -5.26 19.90 5.66
N LYS A 280 -4.45 19.11 4.96
CA LYS A 280 -4.92 17.84 4.40
C LYS A 280 -5.08 16.81 5.53
N LYS A 281 -6.23 16.16 5.56
CA LYS A 281 -6.52 15.09 6.52
C LYS A 281 -5.79 13.81 6.17
N ALA A 282 -5.50 12.99 7.16
CA ALA A 282 -5.09 11.60 6.95
C ALA A 282 -6.21 10.82 6.27
N ALA A 283 -5.88 9.83 5.46
CA ALA A 283 -6.82 8.76 5.14
C ALA A 283 -7.02 7.85 6.37
N HIS A 284 -7.89 6.86 6.26
CA HIS A 284 -7.95 5.79 7.25
C HIS A 284 -6.58 5.15 7.46
N ALA A 285 -6.38 4.60 8.65
CA ALA A 285 -5.10 4.09 9.10
C ALA A 285 -5.14 2.57 9.28
N TYR A 286 -3.95 2.02 9.50
CA TYR A 286 -3.73 0.59 9.61
C TYR A 286 -3.64 0.22 11.08
N PHE A 287 -4.46 -0.72 11.52
CA PHE A 287 -4.24 -1.46 12.75
C PHE A 287 -3.71 -2.84 12.37
N ALA A 288 -2.60 -3.26 12.97
CA ALA A 288 -2.00 -4.56 12.70
C ALA A 288 -1.58 -5.25 14.00
N ALA A 289 -1.76 -6.56 14.07
CA ALA A 289 -1.24 -7.39 15.15
C ALA A 289 -0.52 -8.60 14.55
N ALA A 290 0.79 -8.68 14.79
CA ALA A 290 1.57 -9.89 14.53
C ALA A 290 1.40 -10.85 15.71
N VAL A 291 0.96 -12.07 15.41
CA VAL A 291 0.59 -13.09 16.37
C VAL A 291 1.33 -14.38 16.03
N ALA A 292 2.24 -14.79 16.90
CA ALA A 292 2.87 -16.09 16.83
C ALA A 292 1.92 -17.14 17.43
N VAL A 293 1.73 -18.25 16.73
CA VAL A 293 0.85 -19.35 17.15
C VAL A 293 1.65 -20.66 17.09
N ASP A 294 1.55 -21.48 18.14
CA ASP A 294 2.25 -22.77 18.26
C ASP A 294 1.61 -23.94 17.49
N ARG A 295 0.62 -23.63 16.64
CA ARG A 295 -0.09 -24.57 15.79
C ARG A 295 -0.42 -23.95 14.45
N ARG A 296 -0.78 -24.81 13.49
CA ARG A 296 -1.40 -24.39 12.23
C ARG A 296 -2.87 -24.00 12.45
N LEU A 297 -3.31 -22.97 11.76
CA LEU A 297 -4.68 -22.48 11.65
C LEU A 297 -5.25 -22.90 10.28
N PRO A 298 -6.58 -22.96 10.12
CA PRO A 298 -7.24 -23.37 8.86
C PRO A 298 -7.27 -22.26 7.80
N PHE A 299 -6.62 -21.13 8.04
CA PHE A 299 -6.60 -20.00 7.10
C PHE A 299 -5.66 -20.26 5.93
N THR A 300 -5.85 -19.52 4.83
CA THR A 300 -4.93 -19.51 3.69
C THR A 300 -3.85 -18.45 3.92
N HIS A 301 -2.90 -18.30 2.98
CA HIS A 301 -1.92 -17.20 3.09
C HIS A 301 -2.65 -15.87 3.27
N HIS A 302 -3.59 -15.55 2.39
CA HIS A 302 -4.43 -14.37 2.51
C HIS A 302 -5.86 -14.79 2.85
N THR A 303 -6.43 -14.25 3.92
CA THR A 303 -7.81 -14.55 4.32
C THR A 303 -8.54 -13.26 4.68
N PHE A 304 -9.71 -13.04 4.09
CA PHE A 304 -10.59 -11.91 4.40
C PHE A 304 -11.74 -12.40 5.26
N LEU A 305 -12.00 -11.76 6.39
CA LEU A 305 -13.17 -11.99 7.23
C LEU A 305 -14.05 -10.78 7.13
N ILE A 306 -15.22 -10.94 6.54
CA ILE A 306 -16.16 -9.84 6.34
C ILE A 306 -17.39 -10.13 7.21
N PRO A 307 -17.68 -9.30 8.23
CA PRO A 307 -18.88 -9.47 9.04
C PRO A 307 -20.13 -9.14 8.21
N LYS A 308 -21.28 -9.72 8.56
CA LYS A 308 -22.54 -9.45 7.84
C LYS A 308 -22.89 -7.95 7.75
N GLU A 309 -22.67 -7.20 8.83
CA GLU A 309 -22.98 -5.77 8.92
C GLU A 309 -21.80 -4.87 8.48
N TYR A 310 -20.93 -5.38 7.59
CA TYR A 310 -19.79 -4.60 7.08
C TYR A 310 -20.15 -3.22 6.51
N PRO A 311 -21.32 -2.97 5.86
CA PRO A 311 -21.65 -1.63 5.38
C PRO A 311 -21.80 -0.63 6.53
N ALA A 312 -22.40 -1.06 7.65
CA ALA A 312 -22.53 -0.24 8.85
C ALA A 312 -21.19 -0.04 9.57
N ALA A 313 -20.33 -1.07 9.58
CA ALA A 313 -18.96 -0.95 10.06
C ALA A 313 -18.16 0.08 9.26
N HIS A 314 -18.23 0.04 7.93
CA HIS A 314 -17.59 1.03 7.05
C HIS A 314 -18.09 2.45 7.32
N CYS A 315 -19.41 2.64 7.47
CA CYS A 315 -19.95 3.95 7.84
C CYS A 315 -19.41 4.45 9.19
N SER A 316 -19.30 3.56 10.19
CA SER A 316 -18.75 3.91 11.50
C SER A 316 -17.27 4.33 11.41
N ILE A 317 -16.49 3.62 10.61
CA ILE A 317 -15.08 3.93 10.32
C ILE A 317 -14.95 5.28 9.60
N ASP A 318 -15.79 5.55 8.60
CA ASP A 318 -15.86 6.83 7.90
C ASP A 318 -16.26 8.00 8.83
N GLU A 319 -16.97 7.71 9.93
CA GLU A 319 -17.32 8.67 11.00
C GLU A 319 -16.24 8.80 12.09
N GLY A 320 -15.10 8.11 11.96
CA GLY A 320 -14.01 8.15 12.93
C GLY A 320 -14.20 7.25 14.16
N LYS A 321 -15.11 6.28 14.10
CA LYS A 321 -15.38 5.33 15.20
C LYS A 321 -14.79 3.96 14.88
N VAL A 322 -14.29 3.27 15.90
CA VAL A 322 -13.93 1.85 15.82
C VAL A 322 -15.17 1.00 16.15
N PRO A 323 -15.78 0.31 15.16
CA PRO A 323 -16.93 -0.56 15.40
C PRO A 323 -16.52 -1.84 16.15
N ASP A 324 -17.47 -2.52 16.78
CA ASP A 324 -17.22 -3.78 17.48
C ASP A 324 -16.80 -4.91 16.53
N GLU A 325 -17.33 -4.88 15.30
CA GLU A 325 -16.93 -5.76 14.20
C GLU A 325 -16.66 -4.97 12.94
N TYR A 326 -15.63 -5.37 12.21
CA TYR A 326 -15.22 -4.75 10.96
C TYR A 326 -14.52 -5.77 10.07
N PRO A 327 -14.39 -5.53 8.75
CA PRO A 327 -13.63 -6.43 7.92
C PRO A 327 -12.18 -6.57 8.40
N LEU A 328 -11.77 -7.82 8.60
CA LEU A 328 -10.41 -8.19 8.97
C LEU A 328 -9.72 -8.84 7.79
N TYR A 329 -8.42 -8.58 7.68
CA TYR A 329 -7.54 -9.30 6.78
C TYR A 329 -6.49 -10.03 7.60
N LEU A 330 -6.34 -11.31 7.31
CA LEU A 330 -5.35 -12.19 7.91
C LEU A 330 -4.29 -12.55 6.86
N CYS A 331 -3.03 -12.46 7.26
CA CYS A 331 -1.90 -12.94 6.48
C CYS A 331 -1.16 -14.03 7.27
N SER A 332 -1.19 -15.27 6.78
CA SER A 332 -0.40 -16.40 7.30
C SER A 332 0.74 -16.72 6.34
N ALA A 333 1.79 -15.91 6.36
CA ALA A 333 2.88 -15.99 5.36
C ALA A 333 3.58 -17.36 5.36
N SER A 334 3.62 -18.05 6.51
CA SER A 334 4.17 -19.41 6.65
C SER A 334 3.46 -20.50 5.84
N LYS A 335 2.32 -20.19 5.23
CA LYS A 335 1.68 -21.07 4.23
C LYS A 335 2.44 -21.10 2.91
N THR A 336 3.20 -20.06 2.59
CA THR A 336 3.97 -19.95 1.34
C THR A 336 5.48 -19.99 1.60
N ASP A 337 5.94 -19.37 2.68
CA ASP A 337 7.35 -19.40 3.07
C ASP A 337 7.53 -20.06 4.43
N SER A 338 7.97 -21.32 4.47
CA SER A 338 8.17 -22.04 5.73
C SER A 338 9.23 -21.42 6.65
N ASP A 339 10.09 -20.54 6.13
CA ASP A 339 11.23 -20.00 6.88
C ASP A 339 10.82 -18.87 7.85
N CYS A 340 9.59 -18.34 7.75
CA CYS A 340 9.09 -17.24 8.59
C CYS A 340 8.41 -17.69 9.91
N ALA A 341 8.30 -18.99 10.16
CA ALA A 341 7.81 -19.52 11.44
C ALA A 341 8.47 -20.87 11.77
N PRO A 342 8.63 -21.22 13.06
CA PRO A 342 9.10 -22.54 13.45
C PRO A 342 8.22 -23.68 12.92
N GLN A 343 8.79 -24.89 12.81
CA GLN A 343 8.07 -26.05 12.29
C GLN A 343 6.81 -26.34 13.11
N GLY A 344 5.66 -26.38 12.45
CA GLY A 344 4.35 -26.63 13.07
C GLY A 344 3.64 -25.37 13.60
N CYS A 345 4.34 -24.25 13.71
CA CYS A 345 3.87 -22.96 14.21
C CYS A 345 3.50 -22.02 13.08
N GLU A 346 2.60 -21.06 13.31
CA GLU A 346 2.11 -20.10 12.32
C GLU A 346 2.36 -18.65 12.73
N ASN A 347 2.80 -17.83 11.77
CA ASN A 347 2.97 -16.38 11.91
C ASN A 347 1.74 -15.65 11.32
N LEU A 348 0.75 -15.39 12.16
CA LEU A 348 -0.48 -14.73 11.75
C LEU A 348 -0.36 -13.21 11.89
N LEU A 349 -0.53 -12.46 10.81
CA LEU A 349 -0.75 -11.02 10.86
C LEU A 349 -2.25 -10.73 10.75
N ILE A 350 -2.82 -10.03 11.73
CA ILE A 350 -4.21 -9.60 11.76
C ILE A 350 -4.27 -8.12 11.43
N VAL A 351 -5.12 -7.71 10.49
CA VAL A 351 -5.17 -6.35 9.97
C VAL A 351 -6.60 -5.83 9.93
N GLY A 352 -6.78 -4.57 10.35
CA GLY A 352 -7.99 -3.79 10.11
C GLY A 352 -7.68 -2.41 9.52
N VAL A 353 -8.55 -1.93 8.63
CA VAL A 353 -8.57 -0.52 8.20
C VAL A 353 -9.51 0.23 9.13
N LEU A 354 -8.97 1.16 9.92
CA LEU A 354 -9.64 1.83 11.03
C LEU A 354 -9.33 3.34 11.05
N PRO A 355 -10.01 4.15 11.87
CA PRO A 355 -9.79 5.59 11.93
C PRO A 355 -8.34 6.01 12.22
N SER A 356 -7.96 7.18 11.71
CA SER A 356 -6.63 7.77 11.96
C SER A 356 -6.47 8.31 13.38
N THR A 357 -5.25 8.67 13.79
CA THR A 357 -5.01 9.36 15.09
C THR A 357 -5.65 10.76 15.15
N GLN A 358 -6.08 11.32 14.01
CA GLN A 358 -6.84 12.57 13.96
C GLN A 358 -8.32 12.39 14.36
N GLU A 359 -8.80 11.14 14.40
CA GLU A 359 -10.20 10.78 14.55
C GLU A 359 -10.45 9.93 15.81
N HIS A 360 -9.50 9.08 16.19
CA HIS A 360 -9.63 8.15 17.32
C HIS A 360 -8.34 8.10 18.17
N ASP A 361 -8.49 8.03 19.49
CA ASP A 361 -7.37 7.81 20.43
C ASP A 361 -7.08 6.32 20.56
N TRP A 362 -5.87 5.92 20.16
CA TRP A 362 -5.42 4.53 20.09
C TRP A 362 -4.83 3.96 21.38
N SER A 363 -5.03 4.66 22.50
CA SER A 363 -4.74 4.13 23.84
C SER A 363 -5.47 2.81 24.16
N ASP A 364 -6.54 2.49 23.42
CA ASP A 364 -7.34 1.28 23.55
C ASP A 364 -6.95 0.12 22.60
N LYS A 365 -5.77 0.17 21.94
CA LYS A 365 -5.34 -0.82 20.93
C LYS A 365 -5.36 -2.29 21.39
N GLU A 366 -5.13 -2.55 22.67
CA GLU A 366 -5.25 -3.91 23.25
C GLU A 366 -6.72 -4.40 23.25
N ARG A 367 -7.67 -3.51 23.54
CA ARG A 367 -9.11 -3.84 23.48
C ARG A 367 -9.55 -4.09 22.04
N VAL A 368 -9.04 -3.31 21.09
CA VAL A 368 -9.30 -3.51 19.65
C VAL A 368 -8.75 -4.87 19.19
N PHE A 369 -7.55 -5.24 19.63
CA PHE A 369 -6.97 -6.56 19.38
C PHE A 369 -7.84 -7.70 19.94
N ASP A 370 -8.26 -7.60 21.20
CA ASP A 370 -9.09 -8.63 21.84
C ASP A 370 -10.45 -8.78 21.15
N ASN A 371 -11.02 -7.68 20.66
CA ASN A 371 -12.24 -7.70 19.86
C ASN A 371 -12.02 -8.40 18.51
N ALA A 372 -10.90 -8.14 17.83
CA ALA A 372 -10.56 -8.83 16.59
C ALA A 372 -10.41 -10.34 16.80
N LEU A 373 -9.78 -10.79 17.89
CA LEU A 373 -9.69 -12.23 18.22
C LEU A 373 -11.07 -12.86 18.46
N LYS A 374 -11.94 -12.18 19.22
CA LYS A 374 -13.32 -12.64 19.44
C LYS A 374 -14.12 -12.70 18.13
N GLN A 375 -13.93 -11.72 17.25
CA GLN A 375 -14.58 -11.72 15.94
C GLN A 375 -14.09 -12.90 15.08
N ILE A 376 -12.78 -13.17 15.05
CA ILE A 376 -12.23 -14.34 14.34
C ILE A 376 -12.83 -15.63 14.89
N GLU A 377 -12.85 -15.81 16.22
CA GLU A 377 -13.43 -17.00 16.86
C GLU A 377 -14.93 -17.13 16.54
N ARG A 378 -15.69 -16.03 16.61
CA ARG A 378 -17.12 -16.01 16.28
C ARG A 378 -17.38 -16.43 14.83
N MET A 379 -16.64 -15.87 13.88
CA MET A 379 -16.88 -16.14 12.46
C MET A 379 -16.37 -17.52 12.06
N THR A 380 -15.19 -17.90 12.51
CA THR A 380 -14.47 -19.07 11.99
C THR A 380 -14.55 -20.31 12.89
N GLY A 381 -14.94 -20.13 14.16
CA GLY A 381 -14.85 -21.18 15.19
C GLY A 381 -13.44 -21.38 15.74
N GLU A 382 -12.43 -20.65 15.25
CA GLU A 382 -11.04 -20.81 15.65
C GLU A 382 -10.65 -19.90 16.81
N THR A 383 -10.37 -20.50 17.96
CA THR A 383 -9.74 -19.81 19.09
C THR A 383 -8.24 -19.64 18.82
N ILE A 384 -7.77 -18.39 18.73
CA ILE A 384 -6.35 -18.06 18.58
C ILE A 384 -5.78 -17.70 19.96
N ARG A 385 -4.70 -18.40 20.36
CA ARG A 385 -3.95 -18.13 21.59
C ARG A 385 -2.53 -17.73 21.22
N PRO A 386 -2.16 -16.44 21.30
CA PRO A 386 -0.82 -15.98 20.97
C PRO A 386 0.24 -16.58 21.92
N VAL A 387 1.32 -17.13 21.39
CA VAL A 387 2.54 -17.39 22.19
C VAL A 387 3.37 -16.12 22.36
N ALA A 388 3.35 -15.27 21.34
CA ALA A 388 3.87 -13.91 21.35
C ALA A 388 2.99 -13.03 20.47
N LYS A 389 2.91 -11.74 20.79
CA LYS A 389 2.22 -10.77 19.94
C LYS A 389 2.94 -9.43 19.91
N LYS A 390 2.78 -8.71 18.80
CA LYS A 390 3.10 -7.30 18.67
C LYS A 390 1.97 -6.57 17.97
N ILE A 391 1.39 -5.61 18.67
CA ILE A 391 0.34 -4.73 18.13
C ILE A 391 0.99 -3.44 17.65
N VAL A 392 0.57 -2.99 16.48
CA VAL A 392 0.94 -1.72 15.86
C VAL A 392 -0.34 -1.00 15.49
N ALA A 393 -0.54 0.16 16.08
CA ALA A 393 -1.69 1.03 15.83
C ALA A 393 -1.23 2.29 15.07
N PRO A 394 -2.17 3.14 14.60
CA PRO A 394 -1.85 4.35 13.84
C PRO A 394 -0.83 5.29 14.51
N ASP A 395 -0.84 5.42 15.83
CA ASP A 395 0.14 6.18 16.62
C ASP A 395 1.57 5.64 16.46
N ASP A 396 1.73 4.33 16.38
CA ASP A 396 3.02 3.68 16.11
C ASP A 396 3.52 4.00 14.69
N PHE A 397 2.63 4.06 13.69
CA PHE A 397 2.98 4.44 12.32
C PHE A 397 3.31 5.94 12.16
N GLU A 398 2.60 6.79 12.90
CA GLU A 398 2.82 8.25 12.91
C GLU A 398 4.19 8.57 13.50
N SER A 399 4.50 8.03 14.69
CA SER A 399 5.77 8.27 15.38
C SER A 399 6.99 7.73 14.61
N ARG A 400 6.87 6.54 14.03
CA ARG A 400 8.01 5.86 13.37
C ARG A 400 8.32 6.39 11.97
N PHE A 401 7.31 6.78 11.22
CA PHE A 401 7.45 7.11 9.79
C PHE A 401 7.01 8.54 9.44
N ASN A 402 6.65 9.35 10.44
CA ASN A 402 6.15 10.70 10.29
C ASN A 402 4.91 10.77 9.35
N ASN A 403 4.07 9.72 9.37
CA ASN A 403 2.85 9.66 8.56
C ASN A 403 1.76 10.51 9.21
N THR A 404 1.11 11.37 8.43
CA THR A 404 -0.03 12.15 8.93
C THR A 404 -1.12 11.22 9.45
N GLY A 405 -1.50 11.37 10.72
CA GLY A 405 -2.59 10.60 11.31
C GLY A 405 -2.31 9.10 11.43
N GLY A 406 -1.06 8.67 11.25
CA GLY A 406 -0.71 7.25 11.20
C GLY A 406 -1.13 6.51 9.92
N SER A 407 -1.62 7.21 8.89
CA SER A 407 -2.12 6.54 7.69
C SER A 407 -1.01 5.95 6.84
N VAL A 408 -1.09 4.64 6.59
CA VAL A 408 -0.20 3.97 5.63
C VAL A 408 -0.59 4.27 4.18
N PHE A 409 -1.86 4.60 3.92
CA PHE A 409 -2.42 4.85 2.59
C PHE A 409 -2.22 6.30 2.11
N GLY A 410 -1.83 7.21 3.00
CA GLY A 410 -1.46 8.58 2.68
C GLY A 410 -2.50 9.61 3.15
N LEU A 411 -2.59 10.70 2.40
CA LEU A 411 -3.51 11.79 2.72
C LEU A 411 -4.87 11.53 2.10
N SER A 412 -5.94 11.79 2.85
CA SER A 412 -7.29 11.63 2.34
C SER A 412 -7.48 12.48 1.10
N GLY A 413 -7.76 11.81 -0.02
CA GLY A 413 -8.15 12.51 -1.24
C GLY A 413 -9.54 13.09 -1.04
N LEU A 414 -9.68 14.42 -1.16
CA LEU A 414 -10.97 15.03 -1.52
C LEU A 414 -11.58 14.18 -2.63
N HIS A 415 -12.84 13.73 -2.46
CA HIS A 415 -13.68 12.90 -3.35
C HIS A 415 -13.45 13.14 -4.85
N ASN A 416 -12.30 12.75 -5.36
CA ASN A 416 -11.86 13.06 -6.68
C ASN A 416 -11.29 11.76 -7.24
N PRO A 417 -12.05 11.07 -8.10
CA PRO A 417 -11.68 9.76 -8.63
C PRO A 417 -10.46 9.82 -9.55
N PHE A 418 -9.90 11.01 -9.78
CA PHE A 418 -8.82 11.23 -10.72
C PHE A 418 -7.47 11.44 -10.01
N VAL A 419 -6.52 10.53 -10.27
CA VAL A 419 -5.12 10.57 -9.82
C VAL A 419 -4.44 11.94 -10.05
N GLY A 420 -4.87 12.69 -11.08
CA GLY A 420 -4.33 14.01 -11.43
C GLY A 420 -4.57 15.13 -10.40
N PHE A 421 -5.37 14.89 -9.35
CA PHE A 421 -5.58 15.84 -8.24
C PHE A 421 -4.74 15.53 -7.00
N ARG A 422 -3.99 14.42 -7.01
CA ARG A 422 -2.94 14.18 -6.01
C ARG A 422 -1.83 15.20 -6.15
N GLU A 423 -1.08 15.39 -5.06
CA GLU A 423 0.06 16.30 -5.07
C GLU A 423 1.11 15.89 -6.11
N TYR A 424 1.62 16.91 -6.81
CA TYR A 424 2.53 16.71 -7.92
C TYR A 424 3.95 16.45 -7.40
N ASN A 425 4.73 15.64 -8.11
CA ASN A 425 6.09 15.24 -7.71
C ASN A 425 7.15 16.37 -7.77
N LYS A 426 6.74 17.63 -8.00
CA LYS A 426 7.61 18.81 -7.99
C LYS A 426 6.90 19.95 -7.26
N ASP A 427 7.63 20.67 -6.41
CA ASP A 427 7.10 21.84 -5.72
C ASP A 427 6.71 22.96 -6.70
N LYS A 428 5.66 23.71 -6.34
CA LYS A 428 5.12 24.77 -7.18
C LYS A 428 5.96 26.05 -7.13
N GLU A 429 6.64 26.29 -6.02
CA GLU A 429 7.36 27.54 -5.75
C GLU A 429 8.88 27.29 -5.69
N ILE A 430 9.29 26.21 -5.02
CA ILE A 430 10.70 25.89 -4.77
C ILE A 430 11.27 25.09 -5.93
N LYS A 431 12.22 25.68 -6.66
CA LYS A 431 12.62 25.18 -7.98
C LYS A 431 13.32 23.83 -7.96
N ASN A 432 14.09 23.55 -6.90
CA ASN A 432 14.94 22.37 -6.74
C ASN A 432 14.39 21.36 -5.72
N LEU A 433 13.09 21.41 -5.43
CA LEU A 433 12.42 20.51 -4.50
C LEU A 433 11.41 19.62 -5.22
N TYR A 434 11.52 18.31 -4.98
CA TYR A 434 10.71 17.26 -5.58
C TYR A 434 10.15 16.36 -4.50
N TYR A 435 9.07 15.66 -4.83
CA TYR A 435 8.36 14.77 -3.91
C TYR A 435 8.17 13.39 -4.53
N ALA A 436 8.28 12.35 -3.70
CA ALA A 436 7.91 10.99 -4.08
C ALA A 436 7.26 10.27 -2.89
N GLY A 437 6.52 9.19 -3.15
CA GLY A 437 5.90 8.36 -2.10
C GLY A 437 4.38 8.33 -2.17
N ALA A 438 3.78 7.79 -1.12
CA ALA A 438 2.35 7.44 -1.09
C ALA A 438 1.41 8.67 -1.08
N THR A 439 1.88 9.81 -0.58
CA THR A 439 1.08 11.05 -0.43
C THR A 439 1.10 11.96 -1.66
N VAL A 440 1.84 11.57 -2.71
CA VAL A 440 1.96 12.28 -3.98
C VAL A 440 1.68 11.33 -5.15
N GLN A 441 1.74 11.82 -6.38
CA GLN A 441 1.50 10.96 -7.55
C GLN A 441 2.56 9.86 -7.69
N PRO A 442 2.20 8.66 -8.21
CA PRO A 442 0.85 8.25 -8.63
C PRO A 442 -0.06 7.79 -7.47
N GLY A 443 0.50 7.42 -6.31
CA GLY A 443 -0.25 7.11 -5.11
C GLY A 443 0.37 6.01 -4.25
N SER A 444 -0.46 5.40 -3.39
CA SER A 444 -0.07 4.37 -2.44
C SER A 444 -0.06 2.95 -3.04
N GLY A 445 0.74 2.07 -2.45
CA GLY A 445 0.96 0.70 -2.94
C GLY A 445 2.39 0.51 -3.49
N VAL A 446 2.98 -0.66 -3.23
CA VAL A 446 4.40 -0.94 -3.51
C VAL A 446 4.84 -0.56 -4.94
N PRO A 447 4.12 -0.98 -6.01
CA PRO A 447 4.54 -0.61 -7.36
C PRO A 447 4.38 0.88 -7.66
N LEU A 448 3.35 1.53 -7.09
CA LEU A 448 3.09 2.97 -7.30
C LEU A 448 4.13 3.84 -6.61
N VAL A 449 4.56 3.51 -5.39
CA VAL A 449 5.59 4.28 -4.67
C VAL A 449 6.97 4.12 -5.33
N ILE A 450 7.29 2.94 -5.87
CA ILE A 450 8.50 2.74 -6.67
C ILE A 450 8.48 3.63 -7.91
N ARG A 451 7.34 3.70 -8.64
CA ARG A 451 7.18 4.61 -9.78
C ARG A 451 7.23 6.08 -9.39
N SER A 452 6.72 6.44 -8.22
CA SER A 452 6.79 7.80 -7.69
C SER A 452 8.24 8.30 -7.58
N GLY A 453 9.17 7.44 -7.13
CA GLY A 453 10.60 7.75 -7.10
C GLY A 453 11.16 8.08 -8.49
N LYS A 454 10.80 7.27 -9.50
CA LYS A 454 11.14 7.54 -10.90
C LYS A 454 10.60 8.90 -11.39
N PHE A 455 9.34 9.23 -11.05
CA PHE A 455 8.71 10.47 -11.49
C PHE A 455 9.43 11.71 -10.95
N ALA A 456 9.87 11.68 -9.70
CA ALA A 456 10.66 12.78 -9.13
C ALA A 456 11.97 13.00 -9.92
N VAL A 457 12.71 11.92 -10.23
CA VAL A 457 13.95 12.00 -11.01
C VAL A 457 13.68 12.45 -12.46
N ASP A 458 12.64 11.95 -13.11
CA ASP A 458 12.28 12.37 -14.47
C ASP A 458 11.95 13.87 -14.55
N LEU A 459 11.35 14.45 -13.50
CA LEU A 459 11.08 15.88 -13.40
C LEU A 459 12.34 16.69 -13.09
N LEU A 460 13.24 16.14 -12.27
CA LEU A 460 14.56 16.70 -12.00
C LEU A 460 15.37 16.85 -13.29
N LYS A 461 15.46 15.80 -14.12
CA LYS A 461 16.19 15.82 -15.40
C LYS A 461 15.73 16.89 -16.39
N ARG A 462 14.46 17.29 -16.33
CA ARG A 462 13.85 18.25 -17.27
C ARG A 462 13.97 19.70 -16.80
N SER A 463 14.45 19.90 -15.57
CA SER A 463 14.59 21.21 -14.93
C SER A 463 15.99 21.74 -15.16
#